data_AF-A0A833A518-F1
#
_entry.id   AF-A0A833A518-F1
#
_cell.length_a   1.000
_cell.length_b   1.000
_cell.length_c   1.000
_cell.angle_alpha   90.00
_cell.angle_beta   90.00
_cell.angle_gamma   90.00
#
_symmetry.space_group_name_H-M   'P 1'
#
loop_
_entity.id
_entity.type
_entity.pdbx_description
1 polymer ?
#
loop_
_entity_poly.entity_id
_entity_poly.type
_entity_poly.pdbx_seq_one_letter_code
_entity_poly.pdbx_strand_id
1 'polypeptide(L)'
;GSPESLELAKLWETVYRAIMIASWQELHRIAKRYNADLLAIADFVGEVHKVLHDRPIYYPAHIGGHCLIPNTEILYRVTGSPLFKFVLESNEKRLKELEDESVRREVEELKKKVFEEYTNKDYYSDP
;
A
#
# COMPACT_ATOMS: atom_id res chain seq x y z
N GLY A 1 9.64 19.05 -17.83
CA GLY A 1 8.71 19.84 -16.98
C GLY A 1 9.51 20.91 -16.25
N SER A 2 8.83 21.85 -15.59
CA SER A 2 9.50 22.84 -14.72
C SER A 2 10.13 22.17 -13.50
N PRO A 3 11.06 22.83 -12.78
CA PRO A 3 11.60 22.30 -11.52
C PRO A 3 10.52 21.89 -10.51
N GLU A 4 9.50 22.72 -10.34
CA GLU A 4 8.37 22.47 -9.43
C GLU A 4 7.59 21.21 -9.84
N SER A 5 7.43 21.00 -11.16
CA SER A 5 6.76 19.81 -11.69
C SER A 5 7.52 18.53 -11.34
N LEU A 6 8.86 18.57 -11.42
CA LEU A 6 9.71 17.41 -11.13
C LEU A 6 9.80 17.13 -9.63
N GLU A 7 9.83 18.17 -8.80
CA GLU A 7 9.79 18.02 -7.34
C GLU A 7 8.47 17.43 -6.87
N LEU A 8 7.35 17.94 -7.40
CA LEU A 8 6.03 17.39 -7.10
C LEU A 8 5.91 15.95 -7.58
N ALA A 9 6.41 15.61 -8.78
CA ALA A 9 6.38 14.25 -9.30
C ALA A 9 7.13 13.27 -8.38
N LYS A 10 8.30 13.66 -7.86
CA LYS A 10 9.08 12.84 -6.90
C LYS A 10 8.32 12.59 -5.60
N LEU A 11 7.72 13.64 -5.02
CA LEU A 11 6.88 13.48 -3.83
C LEU A 11 5.68 12.58 -4.13
N TRP A 12 4.99 12.85 -5.23
CA TRP A 12 3.77 12.17 -5.59
C TRP A 12 3.95 10.68 -5.84
N GLU A 13 5.05 10.24 -6.49
CA GLU A 13 5.31 8.81 -6.70
C GLU A 13 5.30 8.04 -5.37
N THR A 14 5.98 8.59 -4.36
CA THR A 14 6.07 7.95 -3.05
C THR A 14 4.74 8.01 -2.28
N VAL A 15 4.03 9.13 -2.33
CA VAL A 15 2.75 9.29 -1.64
C VAL A 15 1.66 8.45 -2.29
N TYR A 16 1.65 8.35 -3.62
CA TYR A 16 0.73 7.48 -4.35
C TYR A 16 0.87 6.02 -3.90
N ARG A 17 2.12 5.53 -3.75
CA ARG A 17 2.38 4.21 -3.19
C ARG A 17 1.84 4.06 -1.77
N ALA A 18 2.01 5.08 -0.92
CA ALA A 18 1.48 5.06 0.45
C ALA A 18 -0.06 5.00 0.47
N ILE A 19 -0.73 5.76 -0.41
CA ILE A 19 -2.19 5.72 -0.57
C ILE A 19 -2.67 4.33 -0.96
N MET A 20 -1.99 3.69 -1.92
CA MET A 20 -2.34 2.33 -2.34
C MET A 20 -2.21 1.35 -1.17
N ILE A 21 -1.08 1.35 -0.44
CA ILE A 21 -0.89 0.46 0.70
C ILE A 21 -1.94 0.71 1.79
N ALA A 22 -2.22 1.98 2.14
CA ALA A 22 -3.27 2.32 3.10
C ALA A 22 -4.67 1.88 2.65
N SER A 23 -4.95 1.90 1.34
CA SER A 23 -6.21 1.38 0.79
C SER A 23 -6.32 -0.14 0.99
N TRP A 24 -5.21 -0.87 0.83
CA TRP A 24 -5.18 -2.30 1.16
C TRP A 24 -5.34 -2.56 2.66
N GLN A 25 -4.76 -1.70 3.52
CA GLN A 25 -4.99 -1.78 4.96
C GLN A 25 -6.48 -1.66 5.31
N GLU A 26 -7.20 -0.75 4.65
CA GLU A 26 -8.65 -0.61 4.84
C GLU A 26 -9.43 -1.81 4.27
N LEU A 27 -9.07 -2.29 3.07
CA LEU A 27 -9.66 -3.49 2.48
C LEU A 27 -9.55 -4.70 3.42
N HIS A 28 -8.41 -4.87 4.08
CA HIS A 28 -8.20 -5.95 5.03
C HIS A 28 -9.12 -5.84 6.26
N ARG A 29 -9.34 -4.63 6.78
CA ARG A 29 -10.31 -4.41 7.88
C ARG A 29 -11.73 -4.76 7.45
N ILE A 30 -12.10 -4.40 6.22
CA ILE A 30 -13.41 -4.75 5.63
C ILE A 30 -13.54 -6.27 5.49
N ALA A 31 -12.52 -6.93 4.96
CA ALA A 31 -12.49 -8.38 4.81
C ALA A 31 -12.70 -9.09 6.15
N LYS A 32 -11.97 -8.69 7.21
CA LYS A 32 -12.17 -9.24 8.57
C LYS A 32 -13.58 -8.99 9.10
N ARG A 33 -14.14 -7.79 8.91
CA ARG A 33 -15.51 -7.46 9.37
C ARG A 33 -16.57 -8.38 8.76
N TYR A 34 -16.38 -8.80 7.51
CA TYR A 34 -17.32 -9.66 6.79
C TYR A 34 -16.87 -11.13 6.71
N ASN A 35 -15.82 -11.51 7.45
CA ASN A 35 -15.23 -12.85 7.42
C ASN A 35 -14.92 -13.33 5.97
N ALA A 36 -14.46 -12.41 5.13
CA ALA A 36 -14.09 -12.66 3.74
C ALA A 36 -12.60 -13.02 3.65
N ASP A 37 -12.27 -13.89 2.69
CA ASP A 37 -10.90 -14.33 2.44
C ASP A 37 -10.10 -13.26 1.69
N LEU A 38 -9.09 -12.71 2.36
CA LEU A 38 -8.21 -11.68 1.80
C LEU A 38 -7.40 -12.19 0.60
N LEU A 39 -6.97 -13.46 0.60
CA LEU A 39 -6.18 -14.03 -0.50
C LEU A 39 -7.04 -14.20 -1.74
N ALA A 40 -8.27 -14.70 -1.59
CA ALA A 40 -9.23 -14.79 -2.70
C ALA A 40 -9.57 -13.42 -3.31
N ILE A 41 -9.72 -12.38 -2.46
CA ILE A 41 -9.90 -11.00 -2.94
C ILE A 41 -8.67 -10.53 -3.72
N ALA A 42 -7.47 -10.77 -3.19
CA ALA A 42 -6.23 -10.37 -3.84
C ALA A 42 -6.02 -11.08 -5.19
N ASP A 43 -6.41 -12.36 -5.28
CA ASP A 43 -6.39 -13.12 -6.52
C ASP A 43 -7.30 -12.52 -7.58
N PHE A 44 -8.56 -12.25 -7.22
CA PHE A 44 -9.50 -11.66 -8.16
C PHE A 44 -9.02 -10.29 -8.68
N VAL A 45 -8.57 -9.40 -7.79
CA VAL A 45 -8.03 -8.09 -8.19
C VAL A 45 -6.76 -8.26 -9.03
N GLY A 46 -5.89 -9.19 -8.64
CA GLY A 46 -4.65 -9.53 -9.31
C GLY A 46 -4.84 -10.05 -10.73
N GLU A 47 -5.83 -10.91 -10.96
CA GLU A 47 -6.18 -11.42 -12.30
C GLU A 47 -6.61 -10.29 -13.24
N VAL A 48 -7.47 -9.38 -12.76
CA VAL A 48 -7.91 -8.22 -13.54
C VAL A 48 -6.71 -7.34 -13.91
N HIS A 49 -5.83 -7.06 -12.95
CA HIS A 49 -4.65 -6.22 -13.18
C HIS A 49 -3.61 -6.90 -14.08
N LYS A 50 -3.46 -8.23 -14.01
CA LYS A 50 -2.62 -9.01 -14.93
C LYS A 50 -3.10 -8.92 -16.37
N VAL A 51 -4.41 -8.86 -16.60
CA VAL A 51 -4.99 -8.67 -17.95
C VAL A 51 -4.79 -7.25 -18.46
N LEU A 52 -4.96 -6.24 -17.59
CA LEU A 52 -4.89 -4.84 -17.99
C LEU A 52 -3.47 -4.27 -18.02
N HIS A 53 -2.53 -4.89 -17.30
CA HIS A 53 -1.15 -4.42 -17.11
C HIS A 53 -1.04 -2.97 -16.62
N ASP A 54 -2.03 -2.48 -15.86
CA ASP A 54 -2.17 -1.06 -15.53
C ASP A 54 -1.86 -0.71 -14.07
N ARG A 55 -1.91 -1.68 -13.15
CA ARG A 55 -1.83 -1.43 -11.69
C ARG A 55 -1.10 -2.55 -10.93
N PRO A 56 -0.12 -2.23 -10.07
CA PRO A 56 0.47 -3.22 -9.17
C PRO A 56 -0.52 -3.66 -8.07
N ILE A 57 -0.33 -4.87 -7.57
CA ILE A 57 -1.00 -5.36 -6.35
C ILE A 57 -0.13 -5.04 -5.14
N TYR A 58 -0.75 -4.54 -4.07
CA TYR A 58 -0.07 -4.26 -2.80
C TYR A 58 -0.62 -5.17 -1.69
N TYR A 59 0.04 -5.14 -0.54
CA TYR A 59 -0.34 -5.87 0.64
C TYR A 59 -0.47 -4.90 1.84
N PRO A 60 -1.33 -5.21 2.81
CA PRO A 60 -1.71 -4.27 3.86
C PRO A 60 -0.70 -4.20 5.02
N ALA A 61 0.61 -4.15 4.73
CA ALA A 61 1.61 -4.03 5.79
C ALA A 61 1.63 -2.63 6.41
N HIS A 62 2.25 -2.52 7.59
CA HIS A 62 2.67 -1.23 8.12
C HIS A 62 3.75 -0.63 7.21
N ILE A 63 3.57 0.63 6.85
CA ILE A 63 4.51 1.43 6.07
C ILE A 63 5.56 1.98 7.04
N GLY A 64 6.72 1.32 7.08
CA GLY A 64 7.91 1.83 7.75
C GLY A 64 8.84 2.63 6.82
N GLY A 65 10.06 2.89 7.28
CA GLY A 65 11.11 3.57 6.51
C GLY A 65 10.92 5.08 6.40
N HIS A 66 11.72 5.72 5.54
CA HIS A 66 11.91 7.18 5.56
C HIS A 66 11.21 7.98 4.45
N CYS A 67 10.65 7.34 3.42
CA CYS A 67 10.15 8.08 2.25
C CYS A 67 8.62 8.27 2.26
N LEU A 68 7.85 7.18 2.37
CA LEU A 68 6.41 7.19 2.11
C LEU A 68 5.64 8.05 3.12
N ILE A 69 5.81 7.78 4.41
CA ILE A 69 5.09 8.51 5.47
C ILE A 69 5.57 9.95 5.59
N PRO A 70 6.89 10.27 5.65
CA PRO A 70 7.34 11.66 5.72
C PRO A 70 6.90 12.51 4.53
N ASN A 71 6.91 11.98 3.30
CA ASN A 71 6.42 12.72 2.14
C ASN A 71 4.90 12.94 2.19
N THR A 72 4.16 11.97 2.74
CA THR A 72 2.72 12.12 2.96
C THR A 72 2.43 13.22 4.00
N GLU A 73 3.22 13.29 5.07
CA GLU A 73 3.13 14.38 6.05
C GLU A 73 3.41 15.75 5.44
N ILE A 74 4.41 15.87 4.57
CA ILE A 74 4.72 17.13 3.87
C ILE A 74 3.48 17.60 3.10
N LEU A 75 2.88 16.73 2.28
CA LEU A 75 1.69 17.09 1.52
C LEU A 75 0.49 17.37 2.42
N TYR A 76 0.33 16.64 3.52
CA TYR A 76 -0.74 16.90 4.49
C TYR A 76 -0.60 18.27 5.15
N ARG A 77 0.61 18.64 5.61
CA ARG A 77 0.85 19.94 6.27
C ARG A 77 0.55 21.12 5.35
N VAL A 78 0.83 20.98 4.06
CA VAL A 78 0.58 22.04 3.06
C VAL A 78 -0.90 22.12 2.66
N THR A 79 -1.61 21.00 2.61
CA THR A 79 -2.95 20.93 1.99
C THR A 79 -4.11 20.72 2.97
N GLY A 80 -3.85 20.17 4.15
CA GLY A 80 -4.89 19.69 5.07
C GLY A 80 -5.77 18.57 4.50
N SER A 81 -5.35 17.92 3.41
CA SER A 81 -6.20 17.00 2.66
C SER A 81 -6.62 15.77 3.49
N PRO A 82 -7.93 15.44 3.52
CA PRO A 82 -8.43 14.23 4.17
C PRO A 82 -7.80 12.93 3.61
N LEU A 83 -7.37 12.92 2.36
CA LEU A 83 -6.72 11.77 1.74
C LEU A 83 -5.40 11.43 2.45
N PHE A 84 -4.53 12.44 2.67
CA PHE A 84 -3.25 12.22 3.33
C PHE A 84 -3.44 11.93 4.80
N LYS A 85 -4.43 12.56 5.44
CA LYS A 85 -4.83 12.24 6.81
C LYS A 85 -5.23 10.76 6.94
N PHE A 86 -6.04 10.25 6.01
CA PHE A 86 -6.43 8.83 5.98
C PHE A 86 -5.21 7.90 5.90
N VAL A 87 -4.21 8.21 5.05
CA VAL A 87 -2.99 7.40 4.94
C VAL A 87 -2.23 7.34 6.26
N LEU A 88 -2.02 8.49 6.90
CA LEU A 88 -1.29 8.59 8.16
C LEU A 88 -2.01 7.82 9.28
N GLU A 89 -3.31 8.08 9.49
CA GLU A 89 -4.11 7.43 10.53
C GLU A 89 -4.25 5.92 10.27
N SER A 90 -4.44 5.51 9.01
CA SER A 90 -4.53 4.09 8.66
C SER A 90 -3.23 3.36 8.98
N ASN A 91 -2.08 3.99 8.72
CA ASN A 91 -0.78 3.38 8.95
C ASN A 91 -0.43 3.26 10.44
N GLU A 92 -0.75 4.27 11.25
CA GLU A 92 -0.62 4.21 12.71
C GLU A 92 -1.52 3.12 13.30
N LYS A 93 -2.77 3.03 12.83
CA LYS A 93 -3.69 1.97 13.25
C LYS A 93 -3.16 0.59 12.85
N ARG A 94 -2.60 0.46 11.65
CA ARG A 94 -1.98 -0.79 11.18
C ARG A 94 -0.86 -1.26 12.09
N LEU A 95 -0.05 -0.36 12.64
CA LEU A 95 1.01 -0.73 13.59
C LEU A 95 0.44 -1.47 14.81
N LYS A 96 -0.65 -0.97 15.38
CA LYS A 96 -1.35 -1.59 16.52
C LYS A 96 -2.03 -2.91 16.12
N GLU A 97 -2.66 -2.94 14.94
CA GLU A 97 -3.33 -4.14 14.42
C GLU A 97 -2.36 -5.32 14.27
N LEU A 98 -1.08 -5.07 13.97
CA LEU A 98 -0.05 -6.10 13.84
C LEU A 98 0.39 -6.73 15.17
N GLU A 99 -0.06 -6.22 16.32
CA GLU A 99 0.09 -6.88 17.62
C GLU A 99 -0.75 -8.16 17.71
N ASP A 100 -1.85 -8.25 16.94
CA ASP A 100 -2.65 -9.46 16.79
C ASP A 100 -1.96 -10.45 15.83
N GLU A 101 -1.62 -11.64 16.34
CA GLU A 101 -0.96 -12.70 15.57
C GLU A 101 -1.75 -13.14 14.33
N SER A 102 -3.09 -13.14 14.38
CA SER A 102 -3.93 -13.48 13.24
C SER A 102 -3.78 -12.46 12.12
N VAL A 103 -3.79 -11.17 12.47
CA VAL A 103 -3.59 -10.07 11.52
C VAL A 103 -2.19 -10.13 10.92
N ARG A 104 -1.16 -10.34 11.76
CA ARG A 104 0.22 -10.45 11.29
C ARG A 104 0.38 -11.60 10.29
N ARG A 105 -0.19 -12.77 10.58
CA ARG A 105 -0.15 -13.93 9.69
C ARG A 105 -0.83 -13.64 8.36
N GLU A 106 -2.05 -13.11 8.37
CA GLU A 106 -2.80 -12.75 7.16
C GLU A 106 -2.02 -11.76 6.27
N VAL A 107 -1.37 -10.77 6.88
CA VAL A 107 -0.54 -9.77 6.17
C VAL A 107 0.69 -10.42 5.53
N GLU A 108 1.43 -11.26 6.27
CA GLU A 108 2.63 -11.93 5.74
C GLU A 108 2.29 -12.97 4.67
N GLU A 109 1.16 -13.68 4.79
CA GLU A 109 0.66 -14.60 3.75
C GLU A 109 0.38 -13.86 2.43
N LEU A 110 -0.36 -12.74 2.49
CA LEU A 110 -0.63 -11.95 1.29
C LEU A 110 0.66 -11.33 0.73
N LYS A 111 1.55 -10.82 1.59
CA LYS A 111 2.84 -10.25 1.17
C LYS A 111 3.69 -11.28 0.42
N LYS A 112 3.78 -12.51 0.92
CA LYS A 112 4.48 -13.61 0.25
C LYS A 112 3.89 -13.87 -1.13
N LYS A 113 2.57 -13.98 -1.22
CA LYS A 113 1.86 -14.20 -2.50
C LYS A 113 2.09 -13.07 -3.50
N VAL A 114 2.01 -11.82 -3.05
CA VAL A 114 2.30 -10.63 -3.89
C VAL A 114 3.73 -10.67 -4.43
N PHE A 115 4.69 -11.05 -3.60
CA PHE A 115 6.08 -11.21 -4.02
C PHE A 115 6.26 -12.33 -5.05
N GLU A 116 5.60 -13.46 -4.86
CA GLU A 116 5.75 -14.65 -5.71
C GLU A 116 5.07 -14.49 -7.08
N GLU A 117 3.89 -13.87 -7.12
CA GLU A 117 2.99 -13.92 -8.29
C GLU A 117 2.78 -12.58 -9.01
N TYR A 118 2.98 -11.45 -8.32
CA TYR A 118 2.57 -10.13 -8.82
C TYR A 118 3.73 -9.13 -8.88
N THR A 119 4.89 -9.48 -8.34
CA THR A 119 6.08 -8.64 -8.37
C THR A 119 6.91 -8.97 -9.60
N ASN A 120 7.28 -7.95 -10.38
CA ASN A 120 8.25 -8.13 -11.45
C ASN A 120 9.63 -8.39 -10.83
N LYS A 121 10.08 -9.64 -10.90
CA LYS A 121 11.37 -10.07 -10.32
C LYS A 121 12.55 -9.43 -11.05
N ASP A 122 12.40 -9.10 -12.34
CA ASP A 122 13.43 -8.48 -13.15
C ASP A 122 13.79 -7.06 -12.66
N TYR A 123 12.86 -6.38 -11.99
CA TYR A 123 13.11 -5.09 -11.35
C TYR A 123 14.02 -5.19 -10.12
N TYR A 124 14.06 -6.37 -9.48
CA TYR A 124 14.81 -6.61 -8.24
C TYR A 124 16.04 -7.50 -8.43
N SER A 125 16.22 -8.09 -9.61
CA SER A 125 17.51 -8.64 -10.02
C SER A 125 18.43 -7.47 -10.38
N ASP A 126 19.55 -7.36 -9.68
CA ASP A 126 20.64 -6.46 -10.07
C ASP A 126 21.05 -6.71 -11.54
N PRO A 127 21.43 -5.68 -12.31
CA PRO A 127 21.99 -5.84 -13.65
C PRO A 127 23.24 -6.72 -13.69
#